data_AF-V6MFT6-F1
#
_entry.id   AF-V6MFT6-F1
#
_cell.length_a   1.000
_cell.length_b   1.000
_cell.length_c   1.000
_cell.angle_alpha   90.00
_cell.angle_beta   90.00
_cell.angle_gamma   90.00
#
_symmetry.space_group_name_H-M   'P 1'
#
loop_
_entity.id
_entity.type
_entity.pdbx_description
1 polymer ?
#
loop_
_entity_poly.entity_id
_entity_poly.type
_entity_poly.pdbx_seq_one_letter_code
_entity_poly.pdbx_strand_id
1 'polypeptide(L)'
;MIVLASMTGCSDSGQKKPPSSPVTAAALPGELTYQEVLEKGGTVHNLSMRDDNQVWVGTNAGLYHSVDRGNWGLLSSQLEYKDIVGWYVYPGDPNHILIAGDAGVMHSWDGGENWSTIGAGLPTPANIRSFVGIEEDDQIRLCAFVSGEGIYQSLDGGETWQMWLPMDQEVYAMDFNPVENRLYVAAQFSLFYHEDGQWKSELLPQAEQTYSLAVDRRTGVLAVATEQGVFEKENGEWRMLNAKAPEKLIVVAPGEGKTKWVGIGESALIYSLTNDRWIKWN
;
A
#
# COMPACT_ATOMS: atom_id res chain seq x y z
N MET A 1 -47.68 41.32 -8.93
CA MET A 1 -47.27 40.03 -8.33
C MET A 1 -46.40 39.33 -9.35
N ILE A 2 -45.14 39.09 -9.00
CA ILE A 2 -44.12 38.17 -9.56
C ILE A 2 -42.76 38.81 -9.21
N VAL A 3 -42.13 38.24 -8.19
CA VAL A 3 -40.75 38.53 -7.76
C VAL A 3 -39.86 37.57 -8.53
N LEU A 4 -38.89 38.08 -9.29
CA LEU A 4 -37.82 37.27 -9.88
C LEU A 4 -36.78 37.01 -8.81
N ALA A 5 -36.69 35.77 -8.34
CA ALA A 5 -35.57 35.28 -7.55
C ALA A 5 -34.57 34.59 -8.50
N SER A 6 -33.39 35.19 -8.66
CA SER A 6 -32.24 34.58 -9.30
C SER A 6 -31.61 33.56 -8.34
N MET A 7 -31.82 32.27 -8.61
CA MET A 7 -31.04 31.21 -7.96
C MET A 7 -29.76 31.00 -8.77
N THR A 8 -28.67 31.58 -8.29
CA THR A 8 -27.32 31.14 -8.64
C THR A 8 -27.09 29.77 -8.01
N GLY A 9 -27.18 28.72 -8.82
CA GLY A 9 -26.70 27.40 -8.43
C GLY A 9 -25.18 27.41 -8.41
N CYS A 10 -24.57 27.32 -7.22
CA CYS A 10 -23.20 26.89 -7.09
C CYS A 10 -23.09 25.49 -7.69
N SER A 11 -22.29 25.34 -8.74
CA SER A 11 -21.76 24.04 -9.14
C SER A 11 -20.79 23.60 -8.05
N ASP A 12 -21.26 22.71 -7.18
CA ASP A 12 -20.40 21.98 -6.25
C ASP A 12 -19.49 21.09 -7.10
N SER A 13 -18.27 21.54 -7.36
CA SER A 13 -17.23 20.70 -7.94
C SER A 13 -16.88 19.67 -6.87
N GLY A 14 -17.63 18.56 -6.86
CA GLY A 14 -17.36 17.41 -6.02
C GLY A 14 -15.95 16.93 -6.29
N GLN A 15 -15.00 17.36 -5.47
CA GLN A 15 -13.73 16.67 -5.34
C GLN A 15 -14.08 15.24 -4.92
N LYS A 16 -13.95 14.28 -5.85
CA LYS A 16 -13.94 12.86 -5.50
C LYS A 16 -12.91 12.73 -4.39
N LYS A 17 -13.38 12.44 -3.17
CA LYS A 17 -12.51 12.17 -2.03
C LYS A 17 -11.61 11.02 -2.47
N PRO A 18 -10.27 11.14 -2.38
CA PRO A 18 -9.41 10.01 -2.71
C PRO A 18 -9.88 8.80 -1.89
N PRO A 19 -9.95 7.60 -2.47
CA PRO A 19 -10.32 6.42 -1.71
C PRO A 19 -9.34 6.30 -0.54
N SER A 20 -9.87 6.40 0.68
CA SER A 20 -9.06 6.23 1.88
C SER A 20 -8.72 4.75 1.97
N SER A 21 -7.45 4.38 1.75
CA SER A 21 -7.00 3.03 2.09
C SER A 21 -6.79 2.98 3.59
N PRO A 22 -7.84 2.58 4.34
CA PRO A 22 -7.76 1.28 5.00
C PRO A 22 -9.09 0.52 5.16
N VAL A 23 -8.93 -0.79 5.38
CA VAL A 23 -9.98 -1.80 5.67
C VAL A 23 -10.83 -1.34 6.86
N THR A 24 -12.16 -1.27 6.77
CA THR A 24 -12.95 -0.79 7.94
C THR A 24 -14.33 -1.40 8.15
N ALA A 25 -14.46 -2.72 8.21
CA ALA A 25 -15.75 -3.30 8.63
C ALA A 25 -15.68 -4.49 9.61
N ALA A 26 -14.66 -5.35 9.59
CA ALA A 26 -14.53 -6.45 10.57
C ALA A 26 -13.44 -6.23 11.65
N ALA A 27 -12.86 -5.03 11.72
CA ALA A 27 -11.72 -4.74 12.58
C ALA A 27 -12.08 -4.93 14.06
N LEU A 28 -11.60 -6.01 14.68
CA LEU A 28 -11.84 -6.29 16.10
C LEU A 28 -11.03 -5.31 16.95
N PRO A 29 -11.63 -4.56 17.91
CA PRO A 29 -10.84 -3.84 18.89
C PRO A 29 -9.91 -4.83 19.59
N GLY A 30 -8.62 -4.60 19.43
CA GLY A 30 -7.64 -5.57 19.85
C GLY A 30 -7.13 -5.32 21.27
N GLU A 31 -6.70 -6.38 21.94
CA GLU A 31 -6.05 -6.31 23.26
C GLU A 31 -4.53 -6.47 23.14
N LEU A 32 -3.98 -6.59 21.92
CA LEU A 32 -2.56 -6.82 21.71
C LEU A 32 -1.78 -5.50 21.75
N THR A 33 -0.57 -5.57 22.28
CA THR A 33 0.48 -4.60 22.05
C THR A 33 1.12 -4.82 20.67
N TYR A 34 1.80 -3.80 20.13
CA TYR A 34 2.56 -3.97 18.89
C TYR A 34 3.69 -5.01 19.03
N GLN A 35 4.29 -5.14 20.22
CA GLN A 35 5.29 -6.18 20.46
C GLN A 35 4.69 -7.59 20.29
N GLU A 36 3.48 -7.83 20.81
CA GLU A 36 2.79 -9.12 20.62
C GLU A 36 2.41 -9.36 19.15
N VAL A 37 2.11 -8.29 18.39
CA VAL A 37 1.94 -8.40 16.93
C VAL A 37 3.24 -8.86 16.27
N LEU A 38 4.40 -8.34 16.66
CA LEU A 38 5.69 -8.80 16.11
C LEU A 38 6.03 -10.22 16.55
N GLU A 39 5.73 -10.60 17.79
CA GLU A 39 5.97 -11.96 18.30
C GLU A 39 5.09 -13.00 17.59
N LYS A 40 3.84 -12.64 17.27
CA LYS A 40 2.90 -13.50 16.54
C LYS A 40 3.11 -13.48 15.03
N GLY A 41 3.27 -12.29 14.47
CA GLY A 41 3.32 -11.97 13.04
C GLY A 41 4.69 -12.11 12.40
N GLY A 42 5.77 -12.09 13.19
CA GLY A 42 7.13 -12.15 12.67
C GLY A 42 7.50 -10.92 11.85
N THR A 43 7.75 -11.12 10.55
CA THR A 43 8.16 -10.05 9.64
C THR A 43 6.96 -9.21 9.23
N VAL A 44 7.15 -7.89 9.21
CA VAL A 44 6.20 -6.94 8.63
C VAL A 44 6.57 -6.68 7.17
N HIS A 45 5.60 -6.83 6.27
CA HIS A 45 5.79 -6.60 4.83
C HIS A 45 5.32 -5.23 4.37
N ASN A 46 4.24 -4.73 4.97
CA ASN A 46 3.58 -3.52 4.49
C ASN A 46 2.86 -2.80 5.63
N LEU A 47 2.69 -1.48 5.47
CA LEU A 47 2.05 -0.57 6.40
C LEU A 47 1.14 0.39 5.62
N SER A 48 -0.06 0.66 6.12
CA SER A 48 -0.88 1.78 5.63
C SER A 48 -1.47 2.55 6.79
N MET A 49 -1.59 3.87 6.65
CA MET A 49 -2.16 4.75 7.66
C MET A 49 -3.42 5.44 7.13
N ARG A 50 -4.49 5.47 7.94
CA ARG A 50 -5.73 6.20 7.63
C ARG A 50 -5.66 7.66 8.03
N ASP A 51 -5.11 7.86 9.20
CA ASP A 51 -5.05 9.10 9.95
C ASP A 51 -3.95 8.93 11.01
N ASP A 52 -3.72 9.96 11.80
CA ASP A 52 -2.64 9.95 12.78
C ASP A 52 -2.73 8.76 13.76
N ASN A 53 -3.88 8.13 14.00
CA ASN A 53 -4.03 7.06 15.00
C ASN A 53 -4.25 5.67 14.42
N GLN A 54 -4.81 5.58 13.21
CA GLN A 54 -5.22 4.30 12.64
C GLN A 54 -4.21 3.77 11.63
N VAL A 55 -3.68 2.58 11.88
CA VAL A 55 -2.75 1.87 10.98
C VAL A 55 -3.08 0.41 10.80
N TRP A 56 -2.60 -0.10 9.69
CA TRP A 56 -2.72 -1.47 9.24
C TRP A 56 -1.36 -2.00 8.87
N VAL A 57 -1.08 -3.23 9.30
CA VAL A 57 0.21 -3.89 9.10
C VAL A 57 -0.04 -5.30 8.59
N GLY A 58 0.52 -5.60 7.41
CA GLY A 58 0.58 -6.95 6.86
C GLY A 58 1.81 -7.68 7.38
N THR A 59 1.63 -8.90 7.85
CA THR A 59 2.69 -9.74 8.45
C THR A 59 2.66 -11.17 7.91
N ASN A 60 3.62 -12.00 8.30
CA ASN A 60 3.58 -13.44 8.01
C ASN A 60 2.43 -14.20 8.71
N ALA A 61 1.71 -13.58 9.65
CA ALA A 61 0.62 -14.24 10.38
C ALA A 61 -0.71 -13.48 10.36
N GLY A 62 -0.88 -12.61 9.37
CA GLY A 62 -2.15 -11.94 9.10
C GLY A 62 -2.05 -10.43 8.96
N LEU A 63 -3.23 -9.82 8.80
CA LEU A 63 -3.41 -8.38 8.70
C LEU A 63 -3.87 -7.82 10.06
N TYR A 64 -2.99 -7.07 10.70
CA TYR A 64 -3.23 -6.43 11.98
C TYR A 64 -3.55 -4.96 11.81
N HIS A 65 -4.26 -4.38 12.76
CA HIS A 65 -4.56 -2.96 12.78
C HIS A 65 -4.55 -2.40 14.19
N SER A 66 -4.31 -1.11 14.30
CA SER A 66 -4.52 -0.33 15.51
C SER A 66 -5.45 0.84 15.22
N VAL A 67 -6.33 1.17 16.17
CA VAL A 67 -7.24 2.32 16.08
C VAL A 67 -6.81 3.53 16.91
N ASP A 68 -5.88 3.32 17.85
CA ASP A 68 -5.51 4.30 18.87
C ASP A 68 -3.99 4.34 19.16
N ARG A 69 -3.18 3.71 18.29
CA ARG A 69 -1.71 3.55 18.38
C ARG A 69 -1.23 2.56 19.44
N GLY A 70 -2.05 2.16 20.40
CA GLY A 70 -1.66 1.29 21.50
C GLY A 70 -2.21 -0.13 21.41
N ASN A 71 -3.47 -0.23 20.96
CA ASN A 71 -4.22 -1.47 20.92
C ASN A 71 -4.27 -2.02 19.50
N TRP A 72 -3.88 -3.29 19.33
CA TRP A 72 -3.77 -3.97 18.05
C TRP A 72 -4.65 -5.20 17.97
N GLY A 73 -5.37 -5.35 16.85
CA GLY A 73 -6.25 -6.47 16.57
C GLY A 73 -5.98 -7.11 15.22
N LEU A 74 -6.10 -8.44 15.14
CA LEU A 74 -6.14 -9.16 13.88
C LEU A 74 -7.49 -8.87 13.19
N LEU A 75 -7.48 -8.62 11.89
CA LEU A 75 -8.69 -8.34 11.12
C LEU A 75 -9.71 -9.49 11.18
N SER A 76 -9.24 -10.73 11.08
CA SER A 76 -10.08 -11.93 11.10
C SER A 76 -9.27 -13.16 11.46
N SER A 77 -9.84 -14.06 12.25
CA SER A 77 -9.21 -15.34 12.59
C SER A 77 -8.96 -16.23 11.37
N GLN A 78 -9.68 -16.03 10.27
CA GLN A 78 -9.42 -16.74 9.01
C GLN A 78 -8.12 -16.32 8.34
N LEU A 79 -7.54 -15.18 8.77
CA LEU A 79 -6.26 -14.68 8.28
C LEU A 79 -5.08 -15.03 9.18
N GLU A 80 -5.34 -15.68 10.31
CA GLU A 80 -4.27 -16.14 11.20
C GLU A 80 -3.36 -17.12 10.44
N TYR A 81 -2.05 -16.94 10.58
CA TYR A 81 -1.02 -17.72 9.88
C TYR A 81 -0.97 -17.56 8.35
N LYS A 82 -1.66 -16.57 7.78
CA LYS A 82 -1.50 -16.21 6.36
C LYS A 82 -0.47 -15.11 6.20
N ASP A 83 0.41 -15.25 5.22
CA ASP A 83 1.37 -14.22 4.86
C ASP A 83 0.64 -13.12 4.08
N ILE A 84 0.51 -11.91 4.63
CA ILE A 84 -0.22 -10.80 4.00
C ILE A 84 0.77 -9.70 3.60
N VAL A 85 0.90 -9.48 2.29
CA VAL A 85 1.83 -8.50 1.70
C VAL A 85 1.14 -7.24 1.19
N GLY A 86 -0.18 -7.29 0.98
CA GLY A 86 -0.96 -6.14 0.53
C GLY A 86 -2.45 -6.37 0.59
N TRP A 87 -3.19 -5.26 0.54
CA TRP A 87 -4.65 -5.23 0.58
C TRP A 87 -5.19 -4.09 -0.26
N TYR A 88 -6.46 -4.20 -0.66
CA TYR A 88 -7.18 -3.17 -1.37
C TYR A 88 -8.64 -3.14 -0.90
N VAL A 89 -9.16 -1.93 -0.67
CA VAL A 89 -10.55 -1.71 -0.26
C VAL A 89 -11.28 -1.03 -1.40
N TYR A 90 -12.42 -1.57 -1.80
CA TYR A 90 -13.19 -1.02 -2.90
C TYR A 90 -13.81 0.33 -2.51
N PRO A 91 -13.55 1.41 -3.27
CA PRO A 91 -14.05 2.75 -2.95
C PRO A 91 -15.59 2.84 -2.90
N GLY A 92 -16.26 2.10 -3.78
CA GLY A 92 -17.72 2.05 -3.87
C GLY A 92 -18.39 1.10 -2.87
N ASP A 93 -17.62 0.20 -2.25
CA ASP A 93 -18.10 -0.75 -1.26
C ASP A 93 -16.98 -1.08 -0.26
N PRO A 94 -16.92 -0.41 0.90
CA PRO A 94 -15.87 -0.63 1.89
C PRO A 94 -15.92 -2.02 2.55
N ASN A 95 -16.99 -2.81 2.34
CA ASN A 95 -17.06 -4.20 2.78
C ASN A 95 -16.37 -5.14 1.80
N HIS A 96 -16.18 -4.71 0.54
CA HIS A 96 -15.43 -5.48 -0.45
C HIS A 96 -13.93 -5.21 -0.31
N ILE A 97 -13.21 -6.17 0.27
CA ILE A 97 -11.79 -6.08 0.57
C ILE A 97 -11.07 -7.22 -0.10
N LEU A 98 -9.93 -6.92 -0.71
CA LEU A 98 -9.00 -7.91 -1.23
C LEU A 98 -7.74 -7.89 -0.39
N ILE A 99 -7.16 -9.07 -0.20
CA ILE A 99 -5.85 -9.29 0.39
C ILE A 99 -5.04 -10.20 -0.52
N ALA A 100 -3.72 -10.04 -0.48
CA ALA A 100 -2.81 -10.86 -1.27
C ALA A 100 -1.61 -11.31 -0.44
N GLY A 101 -1.10 -12.49 -0.77
CA GLY A 101 -0.15 -13.20 0.06
C GLY A 101 0.40 -14.50 -0.52
N ASP A 102 0.90 -15.34 0.38
CA ASP A 102 1.35 -16.71 0.06
C ASP A 102 0.20 -17.64 -0.41
N ALA A 103 -1.02 -17.35 0.04
CA ALA A 103 -2.25 -18.05 -0.35
C ALA A 103 -2.87 -17.53 -1.67
N GLY A 104 -2.17 -16.68 -2.42
CA GLY A 104 -2.71 -15.98 -3.59
C GLY A 104 -3.55 -14.78 -3.19
N VAL A 105 -4.63 -14.51 -3.95
CA VAL A 105 -5.56 -13.40 -3.68
C VAL A 105 -6.83 -13.93 -3.03
N MET A 106 -7.29 -13.26 -1.99
CA MET A 106 -8.58 -13.54 -1.36
C MET A 106 -9.43 -12.29 -1.31
N HIS A 107 -10.74 -12.45 -1.40
CA HIS A 107 -11.69 -11.35 -1.19
C HIS A 107 -12.68 -11.65 -0.07
N SER A 108 -13.23 -10.58 0.49
CA SER A 108 -14.34 -10.58 1.43
C SER A 108 -15.36 -9.55 0.96
N TRP A 109 -16.65 -9.85 1.07
CA TRP A 109 -17.77 -8.93 0.75
C TRP A 109 -18.48 -8.41 2.01
N ASP A 110 -18.02 -8.83 3.18
CA ASP A 110 -18.64 -8.57 4.49
C ASP A 110 -17.64 -7.94 5.45
N GLY A 111 -16.68 -7.18 4.92
CA GLY A 111 -15.79 -6.37 5.75
C GLY A 111 -14.62 -7.13 6.35
N GLY A 112 -14.43 -8.40 5.99
CA GLY A 112 -13.39 -9.29 6.50
C GLY A 112 -13.90 -10.41 7.40
N GLU A 113 -15.22 -10.57 7.57
CA GLU A 113 -15.78 -11.66 8.37
C GLU A 113 -15.57 -13.01 7.68
N ASN A 114 -15.83 -13.08 6.37
CA ASN A 114 -15.62 -14.26 5.55
C ASN A 114 -14.72 -13.96 4.35
N TRP A 115 -13.85 -14.91 4.03
CA TRP A 115 -12.91 -14.80 2.92
C TRP A 115 -13.04 -15.97 1.96
N SER A 116 -12.88 -15.70 0.67
CA SER A 116 -12.75 -16.74 -0.35
C SER A 116 -11.63 -16.41 -1.32
N THR A 117 -10.95 -17.46 -1.80
CA THR A 117 -9.84 -17.33 -2.74
C THR A 117 -10.35 -17.02 -4.14
N ILE A 118 -9.73 -16.04 -4.78
CA ILE A 118 -9.92 -15.66 -6.19
C ILE A 118 -8.57 -15.75 -6.90
N GLY A 119 -8.54 -15.55 -8.22
CA GLY A 119 -7.29 -15.52 -8.97
C GLY A 119 -7.20 -16.47 -10.15
N ALA A 120 -8.29 -16.67 -10.90
CA ALA A 120 -8.22 -17.49 -12.11
C ALA A 120 -7.16 -16.91 -13.07
N GLY A 121 -6.20 -17.74 -13.50
CA GLY A 121 -5.08 -17.32 -14.34
C GLY A 121 -3.79 -16.99 -13.59
N LEU A 122 -3.81 -16.88 -12.25
CA LEU A 122 -2.60 -16.92 -11.43
C LEU A 122 -2.03 -18.35 -11.37
N PRO A 123 -0.71 -18.50 -11.18
CA PRO A 123 -0.11 -19.81 -10.91
C PRO A 123 -0.64 -20.40 -9.60
N THR A 124 -0.57 -21.72 -9.44
CA THR A 124 -1.01 -22.40 -8.22
C THR A 124 0.11 -23.29 -7.68
N PRO A 125 0.71 -22.96 -6.52
CA PRO A 125 0.43 -21.80 -5.66
C PRO A 125 0.93 -20.46 -6.27
N ALA A 126 0.26 -19.36 -5.92
CA ALA A 126 0.71 -18.00 -6.24
C ALA A 126 1.36 -17.37 -5.01
N ASN A 127 2.68 -17.29 -4.99
CA ASN A 127 3.43 -16.60 -3.93
C ASN A 127 3.54 -15.10 -4.25
N ILE A 128 2.53 -14.33 -3.83
CA ILE A 128 2.47 -12.89 -4.10
C ILE A 128 3.35 -12.15 -3.11
N ARG A 129 4.24 -11.28 -3.60
CA ARG A 129 5.14 -10.45 -2.76
C ARG A 129 4.85 -8.96 -2.80
N SER A 130 4.01 -8.50 -3.74
CA SER A 130 3.51 -7.13 -3.74
C SER A 130 2.16 -7.04 -4.46
N PHE A 131 1.28 -6.17 -3.99
CA PHE A 131 -0.09 -6.04 -4.48
C PHE A 131 -0.57 -4.60 -4.43
N VAL A 132 -1.16 -4.13 -5.52
CA VAL A 132 -1.67 -2.75 -5.67
C VAL A 132 -3.00 -2.77 -6.39
N GLY A 133 -3.96 -1.99 -5.88
CA GLY A 133 -5.18 -1.65 -6.62
C GLY A 133 -5.12 -0.22 -7.15
N ILE A 134 -5.60 -0.07 -8.38
CA ILE A 134 -5.57 1.15 -9.18
C ILE A 134 -7.00 1.43 -9.65
N GLU A 135 -7.48 2.64 -9.34
CA GLU A 135 -8.78 3.12 -9.81
C GLU A 135 -8.56 4.05 -11.01
N GLU A 136 -9.14 3.68 -12.16
CA GLU A 136 -9.10 4.45 -13.41
C GLU A 136 -10.51 4.47 -14.02
N ASP A 137 -11.09 5.66 -14.21
CA ASP A 137 -12.38 5.84 -14.90
C ASP A 137 -13.51 4.90 -14.43
N ASP A 138 -13.67 4.76 -13.10
CA ASP A 138 -14.63 3.86 -12.43
C ASP A 138 -14.38 2.35 -12.67
N GLN A 139 -13.23 1.99 -13.25
CA GLN A 139 -12.71 0.62 -13.32
C GLN A 139 -11.61 0.41 -12.28
N ILE A 140 -11.49 -0.85 -11.83
CA ILE A 140 -10.47 -1.26 -10.88
C ILE A 140 -9.53 -2.23 -11.58
N ARG A 141 -8.28 -1.80 -11.74
CA ARG A 141 -7.16 -2.65 -12.14
C ARG A 141 -6.38 -3.08 -10.91
N LEU A 142 -6.09 -4.36 -10.80
CA LEU A 142 -5.24 -4.90 -9.75
C LEU A 142 -3.92 -5.38 -10.36
N CYS A 143 -2.82 -5.17 -9.65
CA CYS A 143 -1.51 -5.65 -10.03
C CYS A 143 -0.91 -6.47 -8.88
N ALA A 144 -0.37 -7.64 -9.20
CA ALA A 144 0.25 -8.55 -8.24
C ALA A 144 1.59 -9.01 -8.78
N PHE A 145 2.66 -8.87 -7.99
CA PHE A 145 3.93 -9.49 -8.31
C PHE A 145 4.00 -10.88 -7.68
N VAL A 146 4.20 -11.89 -8.51
CA VAL A 146 4.36 -13.29 -8.11
C VAL A 146 5.85 -13.66 -8.18
N SER A 147 6.42 -14.05 -7.04
CA SER A 147 7.85 -14.39 -6.93
C SER A 147 8.21 -15.57 -7.84
N GLY A 148 9.31 -15.42 -8.57
CA GLY A 148 9.79 -16.39 -9.56
C GLY A 148 9.09 -16.37 -10.92
N GLU A 149 8.08 -15.52 -11.10
CA GLU A 149 7.25 -15.47 -12.32
C GLU A 149 7.23 -14.07 -12.95
N GLY A 150 6.71 -13.07 -12.22
CA GLY A 150 6.56 -11.71 -12.72
C GLY A 150 5.30 -10.98 -12.24
N ILE A 151 4.98 -9.87 -12.89
CA ILE A 151 3.81 -9.04 -12.57
C ILE A 151 2.61 -9.55 -13.37
N TYR A 152 1.53 -9.84 -12.65
CA TYR A 152 0.21 -10.15 -13.18
C TYR A 152 -0.71 -8.95 -12.99
N GLN A 153 -1.69 -8.81 -13.88
CA GLN A 153 -2.75 -7.83 -13.75
C GLN A 153 -4.13 -8.45 -13.91
N SER A 154 -5.11 -7.85 -13.25
CA SER A 154 -6.54 -8.09 -13.46
C SER A 154 -7.22 -6.78 -13.83
N LEU A 155 -8.13 -6.83 -14.81
CA LEU A 155 -8.93 -5.69 -15.28
C LEU A 155 -10.42 -5.82 -14.92
N ASP A 156 -10.77 -6.87 -14.18
CA ASP A 156 -12.13 -7.24 -13.80
C ASP A 156 -12.28 -7.40 -12.28
N GLY A 157 -11.48 -6.65 -11.52
CA GLY A 157 -11.58 -6.63 -10.06
C GLY A 157 -11.02 -7.86 -9.34
N GLY A 158 -10.20 -8.67 -10.03
CA GLY A 158 -9.49 -9.82 -9.44
C GLY A 158 -10.07 -11.18 -9.81
N GLU A 159 -11.15 -11.21 -10.62
CA GLU A 159 -11.77 -12.45 -11.09
C GLU A 159 -10.83 -13.21 -12.03
N THR A 160 -10.26 -12.52 -13.03
CA THR A 160 -9.29 -13.10 -13.96
C THR A 160 -7.98 -12.31 -14.00
N TRP A 161 -6.88 -13.05 -14.09
CA TRP A 161 -5.52 -12.53 -14.08
C TRP A 161 -4.76 -13.00 -15.30
N GLN A 162 -3.88 -12.12 -15.79
CA GLN A 162 -2.96 -12.42 -16.88
C GLN A 162 -1.57 -11.87 -16.54
N MET A 163 -0.53 -12.59 -16.95
CA MET A 163 0.84 -12.11 -16.84
C MET A 163 0.98 -10.84 -17.70
N TRP A 164 1.43 -9.75 -17.08
CA TRP A 164 1.67 -8.48 -17.74
C TRP A 164 3.16 -8.28 -18.06
N LEU A 165 4.04 -8.69 -17.14
CA LEU A 165 5.49 -8.63 -17.31
C LEU A 165 6.15 -9.85 -16.67
N PRO A 166 6.78 -10.76 -17.43
CA PRO A 166 7.67 -11.76 -16.84
C PRO A 166 8.90 -11.07 -16.23
N MET A 167 9.30 -11.49 -15.03
CA MET A 167 10.47 -10.94 -14.33
C MET A 167 11.24 -12.05 -13.61
N ASP A 168 12.57 -12.00 -13.69
CA ASP A 168 13.51 -12.89 -12.99
C ASP A 168 14.14 -12.25 -11.74
N GLN A 169 13.73 -11.02 -11.41
CA GLN A 169 14.20 -10.25 -10.26
C GLN A 169 13.14 -10.19 -9.18
N GLU A 170 13.59 -10.15 -7.92
CA GLU A 170 12.70 -9.89 -6.79
C GLU A 170 12.20 -8.44 -6.82
N VAL A 171 10.89 -8.30 -6.60
CA VAL A 171 10.20 -7.03 -6.41
C VAL A 171 9.79 -6.93 -4.94
N TYR A 172 10.18 -5.85 -4.29
CA TYR A 172 9.88 -5.61 -2.89
C TYR A 172 8.61 -4.79 -2.68
N ALA A 173 8.32 -3.85 -3.58
CA ALA A 173 7.13 -3.03 -3.48
C ALA A 173 6.69 -2.54 -4.86
N MET A 174 5.38 -2.36 -5.02
CA MET A 174 4.78 -1.65 -6.13
C MET A 174 3.84 -0.59 -5.56
N ASP A 175 3.71 0.53 -6.26
CA ASP A 175 2.68 1.53 -5.95
C ASP A 175 2.41 2.39 -7.19
N PHE A 176 1.19 2.90 -7.27
CA PHE A 176 0.70 3.64 -8.41
C PHE A 176 0.72 5.15 -8.12
N ASN A 177 1.35 5.90 -9.01
CA ASN A 177 1.35 7.35 -9.00
C ASN A 177 0.21 7.87 -9.90
N PRO A 178 -0.89 8.41 -9.32
CA PRO A 178 -2.01 8.91 -10.10
C PRO A 178 -1.73 10.26 -10.78
N VAL A 179 -0.73 11.02 -10.31
CA VAL A 179 -0.34 12.30 -10.92
C VAL A 179 0.43 12.07 -12.22
N GLU A 180 1.26 11.03 -12.25
CA GLU A 180 2.03 10.62 -13.43
C GLU A 180 1.34 9.53 -14.26
N ASN A 181 0.21 8.99 -13.79
CA ASN A 181 -0.47 7.82 -14.35
C ASN A 181 0.47 6.63 -14.56
N ARG A 182 1.25 6.28 -13.51
CA ARG A 182 2.40 5.39 -13.63
C ARG A 182 2.48 4.40 -12.46
N LEU A 183 2.57 3.10 -12.77
CA LEU A 183 2.93 2.08 -11.78
C LEU A 183 4.45 2.07 -11.61
N TYR A 184 4.91 2.27 -10.38
CA TYR A 184 6.30 2.09 -9.99
C TYR A 184 6.49 0.73 -9.31
N VAL A 185 7.64 0.12 -9.57
CA VAL A 185 8.02 -1.21 -9.10
C VAL A 185 9.45 -1.11 -8.54
N ALA A 186 9.60 -1.25 -7.23
CA ALA A 186 10.90 -1.36 -6.57
C ALA A 186 11.41 -2.80 -6.69
N ALA A 187 12.35 -3.00 -7.60
CA ALA A 187 13.15 -4.22 -7.67
C ALA A 187 14.47 -4.04 -6.93
N GLN A 188 15.19 -5.14 -6.68
CA GLN A 188 16.36 -5.15 -5.82
C GLN A 188 17.37 -4.01 -6.07
N PHE A 189 17.68 -3.72 -7.34
CA PHE A 189 18.70 -2.74 -7.73
C PHE A 189 18.20 -1.56 -8.57
N SER A 190 16.92 -1.55 -8.93
CA SER A 190 16.37 -0.53 -9.82
C SER A 190 14.87 -0.34 -9.62
N LEU A 191 14.36 0.79 -10.07
CA LEU A 191 12.92 0.98 -10.22
C LEU A 191 12.54 0.64 -11.66
N PHE A 192 11.47 -0.13 -11.81
CA PHE A 192 10.76 -0.26 -13.08
C PHE A 192 9.51 0.61 -13.04
N TYR A 193 9.12 1.09 -14.20
CA TYR A 193 7.85 1.75 -14.37
C TYR A 193 7.30 1.57 -15.77
N HIS A 194 5.97 1.58 -15.88
CA HIS A 194 5.29 1.48 -17.16
C HIS A 194 4.89 2.88 -17.66
N GLU A 195 5.33 3.25 -18.85
CA GLU A 195 5.04 4.53 -19.50
C GLU A 195 4.92 4.32 -21.02
N ASP A 196 3.92 4.97 -21.65
CA ASP A 196 3.70 4.91 -23.10
C ASP A 196 3.63 3.49 -23.68
N GLY A 197 3.05 2.54 -22.92
CA GLY A 197 2.93 1.15 -23.33
C GLY A 197 4.23 0.34 -23.24
N GLN A 198 5.27 0.88 -22.59
CA GLN A 198 6.56 0.22 -22.43
C GLN A 198 7.03 0.22 -20.98
N TRP A 199 7.71 -0.85 -20.59
CA TRP A 199 8.44 -0.92 -19.34
C TRP A 199 9.80 -0.25 -19.49
N LYS A 200 10.08 0.70 -18.60
CA LYS A 200 11.35 1.41 -18.48
C LYS A 200 11.94 1.12 -17.11
N SER A 201 13.23 1.35 -16.96
CA SER A 201 13.91 1.29 -15.67
C SER A 201 14.70 2.55 -15.39
N GLU A 202 14.88 2.85 -14.10
CA GLU A 202 15.74 3.91 -13.61
C GLU A 202 16.49 3.46 -12.36
N LEU A 203 17.69 4.03 -12.17
CA LEU A 203 18.50 3.83 -10.98
C LEU A 203 18.32 5.00 -10.02
N LEU A 204 18.37 4.72 -8.72
CA LEU A 204 18.41 5.77 -7.72
C LEU A 204 19.82 6.36 -7.62
N PRO A 205 19.97 7.68 -7.43
CA PRO A 205 21.29 8.28 -7.26
C PRO A 205 21.96 7.77 -5.98
N GLN A 206 23.16 7.22 -6.11
CA GLN A 206 24.00 6.79 -4.98
C GLN A 206 23.40 5.69 -4.09
N ALA A 207 22.34 5.03 -4.52
CA ALA A 207 21.75 3.88 -3.84
C ALA A 207 21.85 2.65 -4.73
N GLU A 208 22.30 1.55 -4.15
CA GLU A 208 22.43 0.28 -4.85
C GLU A 208 21.23 -0.63 -4.58
N GLN A 209 20.63 -0.57 -3.39
CA GLN A 209 19.53 -1.45 -2.99
C GLN A 209 18.25 -0.68 -2.67
N THR A 210 17.12 -1.20 -3.12
CA THR A 210 15.80 -0.74 -2.66
C THR A 210 15.22 -1.72 -1.65
N TYR A 211 14.41 -1.23 -0.72
CA TYR A 211 13.69 -2.08 0.25
C TYR A 211 12.18 -1.93 0.14
N SER A 212 11.71 -0.73 -0.18
CA SER A 212 10.30 -0.43 -0.39
C SER A 212 10.14 0.89 -1.13
N LEU A 213 8.95 1.11 -1.67
CA LEU A 213 8.54 2.38 -2.21
C LEU A 213 7.12 2.72 -1.78
N ALA A 214 6.78 3.99 -1.87
CA ALA A 214 5.44 4.50 -1.60
C ALA A 214 5.20 5.80 -2.37
N VAL A 215 3.98 6.01 -2.84
CA VAL A 215 3.58 7.26 -3.48
C VAL A 215 2.58 8.00 -2.60
N ASP A 216 2.86 9.27 -2.32
CA ASP A 216 1.81 10.16 -1.82
C ASP A 216 0.86 10.48 -2.98
N ARG A 217 -0.28 9.79 -3.02
CA ARG A 217 -1.28 9.90 -4.10
C ARG A 217 -1.84 11.31 -4.28
N ARG A 218 -1.71 12.19 -3.29
CA ARG A 218 -2.21 13.58 -3.35
C ARG A 218 -1.26 14.48 -4.12
N THR A 219 0.04 14.23 -4.02
CA THR A 219 1.10 15.09 -4.55
C THR A 219 1.88 14.46 -5.69
N GLY A 220 1.83 13.13 -5.82
CA GLY A 220 2.63 12.35 -6.76
C GLY A 220 4.09 12.18 -6.32
N VAL A 221 4.46 12.59 -5.09
CA VAL A 221 5.80 12.38 -4.57
C VAL A 221 6.02 10.90 -4.32
N LEU A 222 7.07 10.34 -4.93
CA LEU A 222 7.50 8.96 -4.72
C LEU A 222 8.61 8.92 -3.67
N ALA A 223 8.41 8.20 -2.58
CA ALA A 223 9.46 7.85 -1.62
C ALA A 223 9.98 6.44 -1.89
N VAL A 224 11.29 6.25 -1.76
CA VAL A 224 11.95 4.95 -1.86
C VAL A 224 12.91 4.79 -0.69
N ALA A 225 12.72 3.72 0.09
CA ALA A 225 13.65 3.36 1.15
C ALA A 225 14.80 2.53 0.57
N THR A 226 16.04 2.92 0.90
CA THR A 226 17.28 2.31 0.41
C THR A 226 18.28 2.11 1.55
N GLU A 227 19.43 1.52 1.26
CA GLU A 227 20.52 1.36 2.23
C GLU A 227 21.16 2.68 2.66
N GLN A 228 20.99 3.76 1.89
CA GLN A 228 21.49 5.09 2.25
C GLN A 228 20.46 5.89 3.07
N GLY A 229 19.17 5.57 2.98
CA GLY A 229 18.09 6.32 3.60
C GLY A 229 16.85 6.37 2.69
N VAL A 230 16.00 7.38 2.90
CA VAL A 230 14.83 7.58 2.03
C VAL A 230 15.16 8.61 0.96
N PHE A 231 14.90 8.28 -0.30
CA PHE A 231 14.92 9.22 -1.42
C PHE A 231 13.50 9.61 -1.78
N GLU A 232 13.31 10.87 -2.14
CA GLU A 232 12.06 11.40 -2.69
C GLU A 232 12.29 11.82 -4.14
N LYS A 233 11.34 11.44 -5.01
CA LYS A 233 11.24 11.95 -6.37
C LYS A 233 10.04 12.88 -6.45
N GLU A 234 10.29 14.11 -6.84
CA GLU A 234 9.26 15.13 -7.04
C GLU A 234 9.56 15.85 -8.35
N ASN A 235 8.57 15.94 -9.26
CA ASN A 235 8.72 16.54 -10.58
C ASN A 235 9.89 15.97 -11.40
N GLY A 236 10.15 14.67 -11.28
CA GLY A 236 11.25 13.98 -11.97
C GLY A 236 12.64 14.12 -11.33
N GLU A 237 12.78 14.91 -10.27
CA GLU A 237 14.06 15.11 -9.59
C GLU A 237 14.16 14.29 -8.31
N TRP A 238 15.28 13.58 -8.15
CA TRP A 238 15.60 12.83 -6.95
C TRP A 238 16.30 13.69 -5.90
N ARG A 239 15.87 13.57 -4.65
CA ARG A 239 16.52 14.18 -3.48
C ARG A 239 16.54 13.21 -2.32
N MET A 240 17.66 13.15 -1.61
CA MET A 240 17.71 12.43 -0.35
C MET A 240 16.90 13.18 0.70
N LEU A 241 16.06 12.47 1.45
CA LEU A 241 15.31 13.06 2.54
C LEU A 241 16.29 13.54 3.63
N ASN A 242 16.27 14.84 3.90
CA ASN A 242 17.18 15.46 4.88
C ASN A 242 16.93 14.96 6.31
N ALA A 243 15.68 14.63 6.64
CA ALA A 243 15.31 14.09 7.93
C ALA A 243 15.80 12.64 8.07
N LYS A 244 16.94 12.46 8.76
CA LYS A 244 17.52 11.13 9.02
C LYS A 244 16.61 10.32 9.94
N ALA A 245 16.20 9.15 9.47
CA ALA A 245 15.49 8.18 10.30
C ALA A 245 16.40 7.67 11.44
N PRO A 246 15.83 7.27 12.60
CA PRO A 246 16.62 6.79 13.73
C PRO A 246 17.35 5.47 13.44
N GLU A 247 16.86 4.71 12.48
CA GLU A 247 17.46 3.49 11.94
C GLU A 247 17.11 3.36 10.45
N LYS A 248 17.68 2.35 9.77
CA LYS A 248 17.38 2.07 8.38
C LYS A 248 15.92 1.62 8.24
N LEU A 249 15.16 2.33 7.40
CA LEU A 249 13.78 1.96 7.10
C LEU A 249 13.76 0.85 6.04
N ILE A 250 13.00 -0.20 6.30
CA ILE A 250 12.76 -1.30 5.37
C ILE A 250 11.40 -1.16 4.68
N VAL A 251 10.41 -0.56 5.35
CA VAL A 251 9.11 -0.19 4.79
C VAL A 251 8.93 1.32 4.88
N VAL A 252 8.45 1.94 3.81
CA VAL A 252 7.95 3.32 3.78
C VAL A 252 6.54 3.32 3.23
N ALA A 253 5.67 4.17 3.77
CA ALA A 253 4.28 4.33 3.35
C ALA A 253 3.84 5.78 3.52
N PRO A 254 2.89 6.27 2.69
CA PRO A 254 2.45 7.66 2.77
C PRO A 254 1.80 7.94 4.12
N GLY A 255 2.11 9.12 4.66
CA GLY A 255 1.47 9.63 5.86
C GLY A 255 0.13 10.31 5.57
N GLU A 256 -0.62 10.57 6.64
CA GLU A 256 -1.90 11.25 6.63
C GLU A 256 -1.86 12.44 7.59
N GLY A 257 -2.71 13.44 7.34
CA GLY A 257 -2.77 14.64 8.16
C GLY A 257 -1.43 15.40 8.24
N LYS A 258 -0.82 15.44 9.42
CA LYS A 258 0.47 16.13 9.67
C LYS A 258 1.67 15.24 9.38
N THR A 259 1.45 13.94 9.26
CA THR A 259 2.51 12.97 8.99
C THR A 259 2.76 12.93 7.49
N LYS A 260 4.02 13.14 7.09
CA LYS A 260 4.42 13.09 5.67
C LYS A 260 4.64 11.64 5.21
N TRP A 261 5.44 10.89 5.99
CA TRP A 261 5.72 9.47 5.77
C TRP A 261 5.61 8.72 7.07
N VAL A 262 5.21 7.46 6.99
CA VAL A 262 5.41 6.47 8.04
C VAL A 262 6.37 5.41 7.53
N GLY A 263 7.09 4.77 8.43
CA GLY A 263 8.01 3.72 8.04
C GLY A 263 8.31 2.76 9.17
N ILE A 264 8.81 1.59 8.79
CA ILE A 264 9.21 0.54 9.70
C ILE A 264 10.71 0.35 9.57
N GLY A 265 11.40 0.44 10.69
CA GLY A 265 12.84 0.24 10.76
C GLY A 265 13.26 -1.22 10.79
N GLU A 266 14.55 -1.49 10.66
CA GLU A 266 15.12 -2.84 10.75
C GLU A 266 14.88 -3.53 12.10
N SER A 267 14.67 -2.76 13.17
CA SER A 267 14.21 -3.26 14.48
C SER A 267 12.70 -3.50 14.55
N ALA A 268 12.00 -3.46 13.41
CA ALA A 268 10.55 -3.54 13.26
C ALA A 268 9.76 -2.44 13.99
N LEU A 269 10.41 -1.38 14.48
CA LEU A 269 9.76 -0.25 15.11
C LEU A 269 9.11 0.66 14.06
N ILE A 270 7.93 1.18 14.37
CA ILE A 270 7.24 2.13 13.50
C ILE A 270 7.68 3.55 13.85
N TYR A 271 7.88 4.37 12.81
CA TYR A 271 8.21 5.79 12.93
C TYR A 271 7.29 6.62 12.04
N SER A 272 6.99 7.84 12.49
CA SER A 272 6.25 8.84 11.73
C SER A 272 7.13 10.07 11.50
N LEU A 273 7.18 10.56 10.26
CA LEU A 273 7.87 11.79 9.89
C LEU A 273 6.89 12.96 9.98
N THR A 274 7.06 13.80 10.99
CA THR A 274 6.22 14.99 11.19
C THR A 274 7.12 16.21 11.44
N ASN A 275 6.89 17.30 10.69
CA ASN A 275 7.71 18.52 10.77
C ASN A 275 9.23 18.22 10.67
N ASP A 276 9.62 17.48 9.64
CA ASP A 276 11.00 17.06 9.36
C ASP A 276 11.72 16.31 10.49
N ARG A 277 10.96 15.69 11.40
CA ARG A 277 11.49 14.83 12.46
C ARG A 277 10.77 13.50 12.50
N TRP A 278 11.56 12.43 12.55
CA TRP A 278 11.06 11.09 12.80
C TRP A 278 10.77 10.92 14.29
N ILE A 279 9.55 10.50 14.58
CA ILE A 279 9.05 10.25 15.92
C ILE A 279 8.70 8.76 15.99
N LYS A 280 9.31 8.06 16.94
CA LYS A 280 8.97 6.66 17.21
C LYS A 280 7.50 6.57 17.62
N TRP A 281 6.81 5.58 17.06
CA TRP A 281 5.49 5.20 17.55
C TRP A 281 5.63 4.34 18.79
N ASN A 282 4.95 4.74 19.86
CA ASN A 282 4.93 4.04 21.14
C ASN A 282 3.62 3.27 21.28
#